data_AF-A0A519VA11-F1
#
_entry.id   AF-A0A519VA11-F1
#
_cell.length_a   1.000
_cell.length_b   1.000
_cell.length_c   1.000
_cell.angle_alpha   90.00
_cell.angle_beta   90.00
_cell.angle_gamma   90.00
#
_symmetry.space_group_name_H-M   'P 1'
#
loop_
_entity.id
_entity.type
_entity.pdbx_description
1 polymer ?
#
loop_
_entity_poly.entity_id
_entity_poly.type
_entity_poly.pdbx_seq_one_letter_code
_entity_poly.pdbx_strand_id
1 'polypeptide(L)'
;MRIFRLLFYYEYLHFKAARGLLLLTGLLLAAGLYGIYYGTTEVARQRQHLAELPALARHQVAELQTKFPGPTDAGDVGYYHQNYALHHPTAWAGLALGQRDVNPYYLKLRLLGLQGQLYASENVNPAKALSGNFDLAFVLVYLFPLLIIALSFNLLSSEREQGILPLLLAQPISAGQLVAAKLAFRLVVVLGLGALLSAVGLAWARVPLDGRVGLWLALGGLYCLFWFGVVLLVTAWQRSSSFNAVALLGAWLTLVVLVPSLLSVYVAAARPVPQGLALTIQQREAIHSGWDRPKTETMRQFFTYYPQYRDTATIRERFVWRWYYAFQYLGDQSAAPLAAAYAQGQAGRHALA
;
A
#
# COMPACT_ATOMS: atom_id res chain seq x y z
N MET A 1 46.15 -3.18 0.81
CA MET A 1 45.22 -3.66 -0.24
C MET A 1 45.28 -5.19 -0.49
N ARG A 2 46.46 -5.83 -0.52
CA ARG A 2 46.55 -7.30 -0.74
C ARG A 2 45.82 -8.14 0.32
N ILE A 3 46.00 -7.81 1.60
CA ILE A 3 45.36 -8.52 2.74
C ILE A 3 43.83 -8.42 2.67
N PHE A 4 43.28 -7.22 2.43
CA PHE A 4 41.82 -7.05 2.32
C PHE A 4 41.19 -7.89 1.20
N ARG A 5 41.84 -7.94 0.02
CA ARG A 5 41.39 -8.78 -1.09
C ARG A 5 41.43 -10.27 -0.74
N LEU A 6 42.46 -10.70 -0.01
CA LEU A 6 42.58 -12.07 0.48
C LEU A 6 41.45 -12.42 1.44
N LEU A 7 41.18 -11.56 2.44
CA LEU A 7 40.06 -11.74 3.38
C LEU A 7 38.72 -11.81 2.65
N PHE A 8 38.47 -10.89 1.72
CA PHE A 8 37.25 -10.88 0.92
C PHE A 8 37.07 -12.17 0.11
N TYR A 9 38.16 -12.69 -0.48
CA TYR A 9 38.13 -13.95 -1.22
C TYR A 9 37.81 -15.14 -0.33
N TYR A 10 38.36 -15.20 0.89
CA TYR A 10 38.01 -16.26 1.84
C TYR A 10 36.57 -16.14 2.36
N GLU A 11 36.01 -14.95 2.50
CA GLU A 11 34.58 -14.78 2.79
C GLU A 11 33.70 -15.33 1.66
N TYR A 12 34.09 -15.12 0.40
CA TYR A 12 33.43 -15.74 -0.74
C TYR A 12 33.48 -17.28 -0.68
N LEU A 13 34.64 -17.85 -0.36
CA LEU A 13 34.78 -19.31 -0.22
C LEU A 13 33.93 -19.86 0.93
N HIS A 14 33.92 -19.19 2.09
CA HIS A 14 33.06 -19.56 3.21
C HIS A 14 31.57 -19.50 2.85
N PHE A 15 31.16 -18.43 2.17
CA PHE A 15 29.78 -18.29 1.71
C PHE A 15 29.40 -19.39 0.70
N LYS A 16 30.29 -19.72 -0.24
CA LYS A 16 30.08 -20.81 -1.20
C LYS A 16 30.01 -22.19 -0.53
N ALA A 17 30.77 -22.40 0.54
CA ALA A 17 30.72 -23.64 1.31
C ALA A 17 29.48 -23.75 2.20
N ALA A 18 28.93 -22.62 2.66
CA ALA A 18 27.77 -22.53 3.52
C ALA A 18 26.46 -22.77 2.74
N ARG A 19 26.13 -24.05 2.47
CA ARG A 19 24.93 -24.46 1.72
C ARG A 19 23.64 -23.83 2.25
N GLY A 20 23.49 -23.70 3.57
CA GLY A 20 22.32 -23.06 4.17
C GLY A 20 22.17 -21.58 3.78
N LEU A 21 23.27 -20.82 3.73
CA LEU A 21 23.24 -19.41 3.33
C LEU A 21 23.01 -19.25 1.83
N LEU A 22 23.56 -20.14 1.00
CA LEU A 22 23.27 -20.17 -0.44
C LEU A 22 21.80 -20.47 -0.69
N LEU A 23 21.24 -21.47 -0.01
CA LEU A 23 19.81 -21.81 -0.10
C LEU A 23 18.94 -20.63 0.34
N LEU A 24 19.26 -19.98 1.47
CA LEU A 24 18.51 -18.81 1.94
C LEU A 24 18.56 -17.65 0.95
N THR A 25 19.74 -17.35 0.38
CA THR A 25 19.90 -16.30 -0.63
C THR A 25 19.13 -16.65 -1.91
N GLY A 26 19.18 -17.91 -2.35
CA GLY A 26 18.42 -18.40 -3.49
C GLY A 26 16.91 -18.37 -3.28
N LEU A 27 16.44 -18.73 -2.08
CA LEU A 27 15.04 -18.63 -1.68
C LEU A 27 14.58 -17.17 -1.67
N LEU A 28 15.42 -16.23 -1.19
CA LEU A 28 15.10 -14.82 -1.23
C LEU A 28 15.05 -14.28 -2.67
N LEU A 29 15.95 -14.71 -3.54
CA LEU A 29 15.90 -14.39 -4.96
C LEU A 29 14.59 -14.89 -5.58
N ALA A 30 14.22 -16.15 -5.33
CA ALA A 30 12.98 -16.74 -5.82
C ALA A 30 11.74 -16.00 -5.28
N ALA A 31 11.74 -15.66 -3.98
CA ALA A 31 10.69 -14.85 -3.37
C ALA A 31 10.60 -13.45 -3.99
N GLY A 32 11.73 -12.79 -4.24
CA GLY A 32 11.78 -11.49 -4.91
C GLY A 32 11.23 -11.54 -6.34
N LEU A 33 11.62 -12.56 -7.12
CA LEU A 33 11.09 -12.77 -8.47
C LEU A 33 9.59 -13.08 -8.46
N TYR A 34 9.12 -13.89 -7.50
CA TYR A 34 7.70 -14.15 -7.31
C TYR A 34 6.94 -12.88 -6.92
N GLY A 35 7.50 -12.04 -6.04
CA GLY A 35 6.89 -10.76 -5.65
C GLY A 35 6.75 -9.79 -6.83
N ILE A 36 7.76 -9.72 -7.71
CA ILE A 36 7.69 -8.96 -8.96
C ILE A 36 6.59 -9.52 -9.87
N TYR A 37 6.55 -10.84 -10.06
CA TYR A 37 5.52 -11.50 -10.86
C TYR A 37 4.12 -11.21 -10.30
N TYR A 38 3.92 -11.38 -8.99
CA TYR A 38 2.65 -11.16 -8.33
C TYR A 38 2.17 -9.71 -8.47
N GLY A 39 3.02 -8.74 -8.08
CA GLY A 39 2.67 -7.33 -8.11
C GLY A 39 2.35 -6.82 -9.52
N THR A 40 3.16 -7.19 -10.51
CA THR A 40 2.92 -6.82 -11.91
C THR A 40 1.68 -7.50 -12.49
N THR A 41 1.39 -8.75 -12.10
CA THR A 41 0.16 -9.45 -12.51
C THR A 41 -1.09 -8.81 -11.93
N GLU A 42 -1.07 -8.42 -10.65
CA GLU A 42 -2.21 -7.75 -10.02
C GLU A 42 -2.47 -6.37 -10.67
N VAL A 43 -1.41 -5.60 -10.95
CA VAL A 43 -1.53 -4.32 -11.68
C VAL A 43 -2.04 -4.51 -13.10
N ALA A 44 -1.59 -5.55 -13.81
CA ALA A 44 -2.10 -5.87 -15.15
C ALA A 44 -3.60 -6.19 -15.11
N ARG A 45 -4.05 -6.98 -14.13
CA ARG A 45 -5.46 -7.27 -13.89
C ARG A 45 -6.28 -5.99 -13.66
N GLN A 46 -5.79 -5.09 -12.80
CA GLN A 46 -6.44 -3.79 -12.57
C GLN A 46 -6.53 -2.96 -13.86
N ARG A 47 -5.46 -2.91 -14.66
CA ARG A 47 -5.45 -2.18 -15.94
C ARG A 47 -6.44 -2.76 -16.95
N GLN A 48 -6.50 -4.09 -17.06
CA GLN A 48 -7.44 -4.77 -17.94
C GLN A 48 -8.89 -4.43 -17.53
N HIS A 49 -9.21 -4.55 -16.24
CA HIS A 49 -10.55 -4.25 -15.76
C HIS A 49 -10.94 -2.78 -16.05
N LEU A 50 -10.02 -1.84 -15.78
CA LEU A 50 -10.22 -0.43 -16.11
C LEU A 50 -10.41 -0.18 -17.62
N ALA A 51 -9.77 -0.96 -18.48
CA ALA A 51 -9.89 -0.84 -19.94
C ALA A 51 -11.24 -1.35 -20.48
N GLU A 52 -11.92 -2.24 -19.74
CA GLU A 52 -13.24 -2.77 -20.10
C GLU A 52 -14.39 -1.80 -19.73
N LEU A 53 -14.19 -0.95 -18.70
CA LEU A 53 -15.22 -0.03 -18.20
C LEU A 53 -15.81 0.91 -19.27
N PRO A 54 -15.03 1.53 -20.19
CA PRO A 54 -15.60 2.37 -21.25
C PRO A 54 -16.53 1.60 -22.21
N ALA A 55 -16.23 0.33 -22.48
CA ALA A 55 -17.09 -0.50 -23.31
C ALA A 55 -18.40 -0.84 -22.59
N LEU A 56 -18.33 -1.18 -21.30
CA LEU A 56 -19.52 -1.35 -20.45
C LEU A 56 -20.38 -0.07 -20.41
N ALA A 57 -19.75 1.10 -20.28
CA ALA A 57 -20.45 2.38 -20.28
C ALA A 57 -21.22 2.60 -21.60
N ARG A 58 -20.61 2.31 -22.76
CA ARG A 58 -21.29 2.40 -24.07
C ARG A 58 -22.43 1.41 -24.20
N HIS A 59 -22.24 0.16 -23.76
CA HIS A 59 -23.30 -0.85 -23.77
C HIS A 59 -24.51 -0.40 -22.95
N GLN A 60 -24.27 0.18 -21.76
CA GLN A 60 -25.34 0.73 -20.94
C GLN A 60 -26.06 1.90 -21.62
N VAL A 61 -25.33 2.79 -22.29
CA VAL A 61 -25.97 3.87 -23.05
C VAL A 61 -26.88 3.32 -24.15
N ALA A 62 -26.45 2.28 -24.88
CA ALA A 62 -27.28 1.63 -25.90
C ALA A 62 -28.52 0.95 -25.31
N GLU A 63 -28.38 0.30 -24.15
CA GLU A 63 -29.51 -0.28 -23.41
C GLU A 63 -30.51 0.81 -22.97
N LEU A 64 -30.01 1.96 -22.52
CA LEU A 64 -30.86 3.11 -22.19
C LEU A 64 -31.59 3.68 -23.39
N GLN A 65 -30.93 3.78 -24.56
CA GLN A 65 -31.58 4.22 -25.80
C GLN A 65 -32.70 3.25 -26.23
N THR A 66 -32.54 1.95 -25.97
CA THR A 66 -33.57 0.94 -26.26
C THR A 66 -34.73 1.05 -25.27
N LYS A 67 -34.42 1.23 -23.98
CA LYS A 67 -35.42 1.40 -22.92
C LYS A 67 -36.21 2.71 -23.06
N PHE A 68 -35.56 3.73 -23.62
CA PHE A 68 -36.08 5.09 -23.74
C PHE A 68 -35.90 5.61 -25.18
N PRO A 69 -36.71 5.13 -26.15
CA PRO A 69 -36.52 5.40 -27.58
C PRO A 69 -36.91 6.81 -28.03
N GLY A 70 -37.47 7.64 -27.14
CA GLY A 70 -37.95 8.99 -27.44
C GLY A 70 -37.47 10.04 -26.43
N PRO A 71 -38.02 11.26 -26.50
CA PRO A 71 -37.73 12.31 -25.52
C PRO A 71 -37.96 11.79 -24.11
N THR A 72 -36.92 11.85 -23.29
CA THR A 72 -36.89 11.27 -21.94
C THR A 72 -36.44 12.33 -20.96
N ASP A 73 -37.01 12.32 -19.76
CA ASP A 73 -36.63 13.25 -18.71
C ASP A 73 -35.14 13.05 -18.36
N ALA A 74 -34.40 14.15 -18.22
CA ALA A 74 -32.98 14.11 -17.84
C ALA A 74 -32.75 13.33 -16.54
N GLY A 75 -33.77 13.28 -15.67
CA GLY A 75 -33.73 12.52 -14.44
C GLY A 75 -33.75 11.01 -14.61
N ASP A 76 -34.46 10.47 -15.60
CA ASP A 76 -34.39 9.04 -15.94
C ASP A 76 -32.97 8.70 -16.41
N VAL A 77 -32.41 9.54 -17.29
CA VAL A 77 -31.03 9.37 -17.76
C VAL A 77 -30.07 9.39 -16.58
N GLY A 78 -30.16 10.37 -15.68
CA GLY A 78 -29.26 10.47 -14.53
C GLY A 78 -29.38 9.32 -13.52
N TYR A 79 -30.55 8.71 -13.41
CA TYR A 79 -30.81 7.64 -12.46
C TYR A 79 -30.24 6.31 -12.95
N TYR A 80 -30.37 6.02 -14.24
CA TYR A 80 -29.94 4.75 -14.80
C TYR A 80 -28.52 4.78 -15.39
N HIS A 81 -28.05 5.94 -15.85
CA HIS A 81 -26.73 6.08 -16.46
C HIS A 81 -25.61 6.00 -15.41
N GLN A 82 -24.66 5.11 -15.64
CA GLN A 82 -23.54 4.87 -14.74
C GLN A 82 -22.28 5.49 -15.33
N ASN A 83 -21.59 6.24 -14.48
CA ASN A 83 -20.29 6.81 -14.72
C ASN A 83 -19.27 6.13 -13.82
N TYR A 84 -18.00 6.24 -14.18
CA TYR A 84 -16.92 5.63 -13.42
C TYR A 84 -15.88 6.70 -13.09
N ALA A 85 -15.61 6.89 -11.80
CA ALA A 85 -14.43 7.60 -11.34
C ALA A 85 -13.26 6.62 -11.35
N LEU A 86 -12.18 6.92 -12.06
CA LEU A 86 -11.08 5.98 -12.31
C LEU A 86 -9.81 6.45 -11.61
N HIS A 87 -9.05 5.50 -11.03
CA HIS A 87 -7.73 5.74 -10.48
C HIS A 87 -6.72 4.76 -11.09
N HIS A 88 -6.04 5.18 -12.17
CA HIS A 88 -5.14 4.33 -12.92
C HIS A 88 -3.86 3.98 -12.15
N PRO A 89 -3.40 2.71 -12.17
CA PRO A 89 -2.14 2.33 -11.54
C PRO A 89 -0.93 2.82 -12.33
N THR A 90 0.01 3.46 -11.63
CA THR A 90 1.31 3.82 -12.18
C THR A 90 2.16 2.56 -12.43
N ALA A 91 3.26 2.68 -13.17
CA ALA A 91 4.20 1.56 -13.36
C ALA A 91 4.82 1.08 -12.03
N TRP A 92 5.00 2.00 -11.07
CA TRP A 92 5.53 1.72 -9.74
C TRP A 92 4.63 0.80 -8.90
N ALA A 93 3.32 0.80 -9.15
CA ALA A 93 2.36 -0.05 -8.44
C ALA A 93 2.69 -1.55 -8.59
N GLY A 94 3.42 -1.94 -9.65
CA GLY A 94 3.82 -3.34 -9.85
C GLY A 94 4.95 -3.79 -8.92
N LEU A 95 5.71 -2.84 -8.35
CA LEU A 95 6.79 -3.10 -7.39
C LEU A 95 6.33 -2.86 -5.95
N ALA A 96 5.43 -1.91 -5.76
CA ALA A 96 4.84 -1.53 -4.49
C ALA A 96 3.34 -1.23 -4.71
N LEU A 97 2.46 -2.18 -4.44
CA LEU A 97 1.01 -2.03 -4.58
C LEU A 97 0.46 -0.93 -3.66
N GLY A 98 1.07 -0.79 -2.47
CA GLY A 98 0.67 0.20 -1.47
C GLY A 98 -0.76 -0.05 -1.02
N GLN A 99 -1.58 1.02 -0.94
CA GLN A 99 -2.97 0.94 -0.49
C GLN A 99 -3.97 0.58 -1.59
N ARG A 100 -3.51 0.22 -2.80
CA ARG A 100 -4.40 -0.12 -3.94
C ARG A 100 -5.07 -1.49 -3.80
N ASP A 101 -4.78 -2.18 -2.71
CA ASP A 101 -5.34 -3.45 -2.30
C ASP A 101 -6.57 -3.32 -1.41
N VAL A 102 -6.61 -2.25 -0.60
CA VAL A 102 -7.71 -1.91 0.30
C VAL A 102 -8.58 -0.78 -0.24
N ASN A 103 -8.00 0.15 -1.01
CA ASN A 103 -8.73 1.26 -1.61
C ASN A 103 -9.16 0.91 -3.05
N PRO A 104 -10.42 1.22 -3.42
CA PRO A 104 -10.92 0.93 -4.76
C PRO A 104 -10.17 1.74 -5.82
N TYR A 105 -9.88 1.09 -6.95
CA TYR A 105 -9.24 1.74 -8.11
C TYR A 105 -10.25 2.28 -9.13
N TYR A 106 -11.55 2.02 -8.93
CA TYR A 106 -12.63 2.75 -9.59
C TYR A 106 -13.84 2.85 -8.66
N LEU A 107 -14.69 3.85 -8.90
CA LEU A 107 -15.99 4.01 -8.23
C LEU A 107 -17.08 4.12 -9.28
N LYS A 108 -18.14 3.35 -9.08
CA LYS A 108 -19.34 3.41 -9.90
C LYS A 108 -20.28 4.48 -9.37
N LEU A 109 -20.56 5.49 -10.19
CA LEU A 109 -21.31 6.67 -9.82
C LEU A 109 -22.54 6.83 -10.72
N ARG A 110 -23.64 7.28 -10.13
CA ARG A 110 -24.84 7.78 -10.82
C ARG A 110 -25.08 9.20 -10.37
N LEU A 111 -26.00 9.92 -11.00
CA LEU A 111 -26.38 11.30 -10.59
C LEU A 111 -27.17 11.34 -9.26
N LEU A 112 -26.99 10.35 -8.39
CA LEU A 112 -27.58 10.24 -7.06
C LEU A 112 -26.69 10.88 -6.00
N GLY A 113 -27.14 10.85 -4.74
CA GLY A 113 -26.33 11.30 -3.60
C GLY A 113 -24.97 10.59 -3.56
N LEU A 114 -23.91 11.38 -3.47
CA LEU A 114 -22.51 10.97 -3.51
C LEU A 114 -22.13 10.15 -2.28
N GLN A 115 -22.55 10.58 -1.07
CA GLN A 115 -22.02 10.00 0.17
C GLN A 115 -22.38 8.52 0.32
N GLY A 116 -23.59 8.13 -0.09
CA GLY A 116 -24.02 6.72 -0.09
C GLY A 116 -23.34 5.86 -1.15
N GLN A 117 -22.69 6.47 -2.15
CA GLN A 117 -21.98 5.79 -3.24
C GLN A 117 -20.48 5.63 -2.97
N LEU A 118 -19.85 6.55 -2.23
CA LEU A 118 -18.40 6.51 -1.92
C LEU A 118 -17.98 5.28 -1.11
N TYR A 119 -18.87 4.81 -0.22
CA TYR A 119 -18.63 3.68 0.68
C TYR A 119 -19.49 2.46 0.33
N ALA A 120 -20.16 2.48 -0.83
CA ALA A 120 -20.83 1.31 -1.35
C ALA A 120 -19.75 0.30 -1.76
N SER A 121 -19.43 -0.63 -0.86
CA SER A 121 -18.38 -1.62 -1.06
C SER A 121 -18.66 -2.47 -2.29
N GLU A 122 -17.69 -2.54 -3.21
CA GLU A 122 -17.60 -3.71 -4.07
C GLU A 122 -17.27 -4.94 -3.23
N ASN A 123 -17.67 -6.11 -3.69
CA ASN A 123 -17.39 -7.37 -3.02
C ASN A 123 -15.88 -7.68 -3.09
N VAL A 124 -15.10 -7.11 -2.17
CA VAL A 124 -13.70 -7.49 -1.95
C VAL A 124 -13.68 -8.75 -1.11
N ASN A 125 -12.87 -9.74 -1.50
CA ASN A 125 -12.69 -10.94 -0.69
C ASN A 125 -11.98 -10.56 0.63
N PRO A 126 -12.65 -10.65 1.80
CA PRO A 126 -12.07 -10.21 3.07
C PRO A 126 -10.87 -11.06 3.48
N ALA A 127 -10.83 -12.35 3.10
CA ALA A 127 -9.70 -13.22 3.38
C ALA A 127 -8.45 -12.81 2.58
N LYS A 128 -8.61 -12.42 1.29
CA LYS A 128 -7.51 -11.87 0.48
C LYS A 128 -7.02 -10.54 1.04
N ALA A 129 -7.92 -9.67 1.48
CA ALA A 129 -7.56 -8.39 2.06
C ALA A 129 -6.76 -8.55 3.37
N LEU A 130 -7.12 -9.53 4.21
CA LEU A 130 -6.42 -9.85 5.46
C LEU A 130 -5.02 -10.44 5.24
N SER A 131 -4.83 -11.27 4.20
CA SER A 131 -3.52 -11.88 3.92
C SER A 131 -2.47 -10.88 3.41
N GLY A 132 -2.90 -9.69 2.98
CA GLY A 132 -2.03 -8.69 2.37
C GLY A 132 -1.53 -9.12 0.99
N ASN A 133 -0.62 -8.31 0.44
CA ASN A 133 -0.01 -8.54 -0.87
C ASN A 133 1.46 -8.90 -0.74
N PHE A 134 1.93 -9.72 -1.68
CA PHE A 134 3.31 -10.15 -1.76
C PHE A 134 4.00 -9.50 -2.97
N ASP A 135 4.42 -8.25 -2.82
CA ASP A 135 5.13 -7.49 -3.87
C ASP A 135 6.64 -7.35 -3.57
N LEU A 136 7.39 -6.65 -4.44
CA LEU A 136 8.83 -6.47 -4.24
C LEU A 136 9.13 -5.62 -3.01
N ALA A 137 8.32 -4.59 -2.73
CA ALA A 137 8.47 -3.76 -1.54
C ALA A 137 8.32 -4.60 -0.26
N PHE A 138 7.38 -5.54 -0.21
CA PHE A 138 7.26 -6.50 0.89
C PHE A 138 8.55 -7.30 1.09
N VAL A 139 9.13 -7.84 0.01
CA VAL A 139 10.38 -8.60 0.09
C VAL A 139 11.54 -7.74 0.63
N LEU A 140 11.67 -6.50 0.15
CA LEU A 140 12.72 -5.57 0.60
C LEU A 140 12.54 -5.11 2.05
N VAL A 141 11.30 -4.88 2.50
CA VAL A 141 11.04 -4.37 3.85
C VAL A 141 11.05 -5.48 4.89
N TYR A 142 10.49 -6.66 4.59
CA TYR A 142 10.34 -7.72 5.59
C TYR A 142 11.43 -8.78 5.52
N LEU A 143 11.86 -9.20 4.32
CA LEU A 143 12.73 -10.37 4.15
C LEU A 143 14.22 -10.03 4.04
N PHE A 144 14.58 -8.90 3.44
CA PHE A 144 15.98 -8.45 3.38
C PHE A 144 16.63 -8.26 4.77
N PRO A 145 15.95 -7.65 5.76
CA PRO A 145 16.49 -7.59 7.12
C PRO A 145 16.82 -8.97 7.69
N LEU A 146 15.93 -9.95 7.48
CA LEU A 146 16.14 -11.32 7.94
C LEU A 146 17.33 -11.97 7.24
N LEU A 147 17.54 -11.73 5.95
CA LEU A 147 18.73 -12.18 5.24
C LEU A 147 20.00 -11.54 5.83
N ILE A 148 19.99 -10.22 6.06
CA ILE A 148 21.13 -9.51 6.66
C ILE A 148 21.47 -10.11 8.03
N ILE A 149 20.46 -10.36 8.86
CA ILE A 149 20.62 -11.00 10.18
C ILE A 149 21.19 -12.40 10.02
N ALA A 150 20.62 -13.24 9.15
CA ALA A 150 21.09 -14.62 8.95
C ALA A 150 22.54 -14.69 8.45
N LEU A 151 22.96 -13.74 7.60
CA LEU A 151 24.33 -13.66 7.11
C LEU A 151 25.32 -13.14 8.16
N SER A 152 24.84 -12.42 9.19
CA SER A 152 25.71 -11.56 10.00
C SER A 152 25.56 -11.74 11.52
N PHE A 153 24.60 -12.52 12.02
CA PHE A 153 24.39 -12.68 13.46
C PHE A 153 25.63 -13.25 14.18
N ASN A 154 26.41 -14.07 13.47
CA ASN A 154 27.63 -14.69 13.98
C ASN A 154 28.92 -14.07 13.41
N LEU A 155 28.87 -12.83 12.91
CA LEU A 155 29.96 -12.17 12.18
C LEU A 155 31.34 -12.31 12.84
N LEU A 156 31.40 -12.17 14.16
CA LEU A 156 32.62 -12.32 14.98
C LEU A 156 32.50 -13.41 16.05
N SER A 157 31.28 -13.71 16.49
CA SER A 157 31.06 -14.57 17.64
C SER A 157 31.42 -16.03 17.33
N SER A 158 31.20 -16.52 16.11
CA SER A 158 31.54 -17.90 15.74
C SER A 158 33.05 -18.16 15.78
N GLU A 159 33.84 -17.26 15.17
CA GLU A 159 35.30 -17.36 15.16
C GLU A 159 35.89 -17.20 16.56
N ARG A 160 35.26 -16.38 17.40
CA ARG A 160 35.66 -16.23 18.80
C ARG A 160 35.35 -17.48 19.61
N GLU A 161 34.14 -18.03 19.47
CA GLU A 161 33.70 -19.25 20.16
C GLU A 161 34.57 -20.46 19.77
N GLN A 162 35.09 -20.48 18.55
CA GLN A 162 35.98 -21.52 18.04
C GLN A 162 37.47 -21.25 18.31
N GLY A 163 37.82 -20.13 18.96
CA GLY A 163 39.22 -19.76 19.22
C GLY A 163 40.02 -19.35 17.98
N ILE A 164 39.36 -19.16 16.82
CA ILE A 164 39.98 -18.74 15.56
C ILE A 164 40.31 -17.23 15.58
N LEU A 165 39.45 -16.42 16.21
CA LEU A 165 39.61 -14.96 16.20
C LEU A 165 40.95 -14.50 16.81
N PRO A 166 41.41 -15.01 17.98
CA PRO A 166 42.74 -14.68 18.50
C PRO A 166 43.88 -15.08 17.56
N LEU A 167 43.76 -16.22 16.85
CA LEU A 167 44.77 -16.68 15.90
C LEU A 167 44.86 -15.76 14.67
N LEU A 168 43.72 -15.26 14.19
CA LEU A 168 43.67 -14.28 13.10
C LEU A 168 44.28 -12.92 13.52
N LEU A 169 44.05 -12.51 14.76
CA LEU A 169 44.58 -11.24 15.28
C LEU A 169 46.05 -11.31 15.71
N ALA A 170 46.63 -12.51 15.81
CA ALA A 170 48.08 -12.70 15.98
C ALA A 170 48.86 -12.47 14.68
N GLN A 171 48.18 -12.48 13.53
CA GLN A 171 48.74 -12.08 12.24
C GLN A 171 48.79 -10.55 12.13
N PRO A 172 49.55 -9.97 11.17
CA PRO A 172 49.61 -8.52 10.96
C PRO A 172 48.32 -7.97 10.30
N ILE A 173 47.17 -8.18 10.94
CA ILE A 173 45.82 -7.80 10.50
C ILE A 173 45.11 -7.11 11.67
N SER A 174 44.56 -5.92 11.45
CA SER A 174 43.78 -5.25 12.50
C SER A 174 42.35 -5.79 12.58
N ALA A 175 41.76 -5.76 13.78
CA ALA A 175 40.36 -6.17 13.98
C ALA A 175 39.39 -5.37 13.09
N GLY A 176 39.65 -4.08 12.89
CA GLY A 176 38.86 -3.23 11.99
C GLY A 176 38.95 -3.66 10.53
N GLN A 177 40.13 -4.06 10.06
CA GLN A 177 40.30 -4.59 8.69
C GLN A 177 39.55 -5.91 8.49
N LEU A 178 39.59 -6.79 9.50
CA LEU A 178 38.87 -8.07 9.47
C LEU A 178 37.36 -7.84 9.39
N VAL A 179 36.81 -7.01 10.28
CA VAL A 179 35.37 -6.66 10.29
C VAL A 179 34.95 -5.98 8.99
N ALA A 180 35.74 -5.02 8.51
CA ALA A 180 35.43 -4.31 7.27
C ALA A 180 35.39 -5.25 6.06
N ALA A 181 36.33 -6.20 5.94
CA ALA A 181 36.33 -7.17 4.84
C ALA A 181 35.10 -8.10 4.89
N LYS A 182 34.77 -8.60 6.09
CA LYS A 182 33.60 -9.46 6.33
C LYS A 182 32.28 -8.76 6.01
N LEU A 183 32.14 -7.50 6.43
CA LEU A 183 30.95 -6.70 6.14
C LEU A 183 30.87 -6.31 4.68
N ALA A 184 31.99 -5.91 4.06
CA ALA A 184 32.01 -5.52 2.65
C ALA A 184 31.52 -6.67 1.76
N PHE A 185 31.93 -7.91 2.03
CA PHE A 185 31.42 -9.06 1.29
C PHE A 185 29.90 -9.22 1.43
N ARG A 186 29.38 -9.20 2.66
CA ARG A 186 27.94 -9.33 2.93
C ARG A 186 27.13 -8.18 2.34
N LEU A 187 27.65 -6.97 2.39
CA LEU A 187 27.07 -5.79 1.75
C LEU A 187 26.98 -5.96 0.24
N VAL A 188 28.05 -6.43 -0.42
CA VAL A 188 28.03 -6.69 -1.87
C VAL A 188 26.99 -7.74 -2.23
N VAL A 189 26.87 -8.83 -1.45
CA VAL A 189 25.85 -9.86 -1.67
C VAL A 189 24.44 -9.28 -1.55
N VAL A 190 24.14 -8.58 -0.45
CA VAL A 190 22.80 -8.05 -0.17
C VAL A 190 22.42 -6.92 -1.11
N LEU A 191 23.29 -5.93 -1.29
CA LEU A 191 23.03 -4.80 -2.20
C LEU A 191 23.02 -5.24 -3.65
N GLY A 192 23.89 -6.19 -4.03
CA GLY A 192 23.88 -6.79 -5.36
C GLY A 192 22.57 -7.52 -5.67
N LEU A 193 22.06 -8.30 -4.70
CA LEU A 193 20.76 -8.96 -4.82
C LEU A 193 19.61 -7.96 -4.89
N GLY A 194 19.62 -6.93 -4.04
CA GLY A 194 18.61 -5.87 -4.05
C GLY A 194 18.61 -5.06 -5.35
N ALA A 195 19.80 -4.75 -5.88
CA ALA A 195 19.96 -4.07 -7.17
C ALA A 195 19.50 -4.96 -8.34
N LEU A 196 19.83 -6.26 -8.32
CA LEU A 196 19.38 -7.22 -9.32
C LEU A 196 17.86 -7.33 -9.33
N LEU A 197 17.24 -7.58 -8.18
CA LEU A 197 15.78 -7.66 -8.06
C LEU A 197 15.11 -6.35 -8.47
N SER A 198 15.67 -5.20 -8.09
CA SER A 198 15.17 -3.90 -8.51
C SER A 198 15.28 -3.71 -10.02
N ALA A 199 16.40 -4.07 -10.64
CA ALA A 199 16.58 -3.97 -12.08
C ALA A 199 15.59 -4.86 -12.85
N VAL A 200 15.43 -6.11 -12.42
CA VAL A 200 14.44 -7.04 -12.98
C VAL A 200 13.02 -6.49 -12.81
N GLY A 201 12.68 -6.01 -11.61
CA GLY A 201 11.37 -5.43 -11.32
C GLY A 201 11.07 -4.21 -12.18
N LEU A 202 11.98 -3.24 -12.22
CA LEU A 202 11.84 -2.01 -13.01
C LEU A 202 11.64 -2.31 -14.50
N ALA A 203 12.42 -3.26 -15.04
CA ALA A 203 12.29 -3.69 -16.44
C ALA A 203 10.95 -4.40 -16.68
N TRP A 204 10.58 -5.35 -15.82
CA TRP A 204 9.35 -6.14 -15.97
C TRP A 204 8.09 -5.26 -15.86
N ALA A 205 8.06 -4.35 -14.88
CA ALA A 205 6.96 -3.41 -14.67
C ALA A 205 6.97 -2.23 -15.67
N ARG A 206 8.00 -2.14 -16.53
CA ARG A 206 8.23 -1.04 -17.50
C ARG A 206 8.19 0.33 -16.83
N VAL A 207 8.88 0.44 -15.70
CA VAL A 207 8.96 1.69 -14.93
C VAL A 207 9.79 2.72 -15.71
N PRO A 208 9.29 3.97 -15.87
CA PRO A 208 10.08 5.02 -16.52
C PRO A 208 11.34 5.30 -15.70
N LEU A 209 12.49 5.39 -16.39
CA LEU A 209 13.79 5.67 -15.78
C LEU A 209 13.93 7.16 -15.46
N ASP A 210 13.19 7.62 -14.44
CA ASP A 210 13.27 8.97 -13.90
C ASP A 210 14.02 9.00 -12.54
N GLY A 211 14.11 10.18 -11.92
CA GLY A 211 14.80 10.36 -10.64
C GLY A 211 14.27 9.47 -9.50
N ARG A 212 13.06 8.92 -9.60
CA ARG A 212 12.50 8.01 -8.59
C ARG A 212 13.20 6.66 -8.59
N VAL A 213 13.85 6.24 -9.69
CA VAL A 213 14.72 5.05 -9.70
C VAL A 213 15.93 5.25 -8.78
N GLY A 214 16.55 6.42 -8.84
CA GLY A 214 17.63 6.79 -7.92
C GLY A 214 17.15 6.79 -6.47
N LEU A 215 15.98 7.37 -6.20
CA LEU A 215 15.38 7.39 -4.87
C LEU A 215 15.06 5.97 -4.35
N TRP A 216 14.49 5.11 -5.20
CA TRP A 216 14.20 3.71 -4.87
C TRP A 216 15.46 2.95 -4.45
N LEU A 217 16.53 3.03 -5.28
CA LEU A 217 17.79 2.37 -4.99
C LEU A 217 18.49 2.96 -3.76
N ALA A 218 18.45 4.29 -3.59
CA ALA A 218 19.04 4.97 -2.45
C ALA A 218 18.34 4.61 -1.14
N LEU A 219 17.00 4.61 -1.10
CA LEU A 219 16.23 4.23 0.08
C LEU A 219 16.40 2.75 0.41
N GLY A 220 16.35 1.86 -0.59
CA GLY A 220 16.61 0.43 -0.39
C GLY A 220 18.02 0.16 0.12
N GLY A 221 19.01 0.85 -0.43
CA GLY A 221 20.40 0.77 0.02
C GLY A 221 20.58 1.30 1.44
N LEU A 222 20.03 2.47 1.76
CA LEU A 222 20.08 3.07 3.10
C LEU A 222 19.39 2.18 4.14
N TYR A 223 18.26 1.55 3.76
CA TYR A 223 17.57 0.59 4.61
C TYR A 223 18.42 -0.65 4.91
N CYS A 224 19.11 -1.19 3.91
CA CYS A 224 20.07 -2.28 4.12
C CYS A 224 21.23 -1.85 5.03
N LEU A 225 21.79 -0.65 4.81
CA LEU A 225 22.87 -0.09 5.63
C LEU A 225 22.43 0.12 7.09
N PHE A 226 21.20 0.57 7.31
CA PHE A 226 20.60 0.67 8.64
C PHE A 226 20.63 -0.70 9.36
N TRP A 227 20.20 -1.77 8.70
CA TRP A 227 20.21 -3.11 9.29
C TRP A 227 21.62 -3.65 9.54
N PHE A 228 22.58 -3.38 8.65
CA PHE A 228 23.98 -3.66 8.93
C PHE A 228 24.52 -2.87 10.13
N GLY A 229 24.05 -1.63 10.33
CA GLY A 229 24.32 -0.83 11.52
C GLY A 229 23.76 -1.47 12.80
N VAL A 230 22.53 -2.00 12.75
CA VAL A 230 21.93 -2.74 13.88
C VAL A 230 22.72 -4.01 14.19
N VAL A 231 23.13 -4.77 13.17
CA VAL A 231 24.03 -5.93 13.33
C VAL A 231 25.34 -5.53 14.00
N LEU A 232 25.97 -4.44 13.54
CA LEU A 232 27.20 -3.94 14.12
C LEU A 232 27.03 -3.56 15.60
N LEU A 233 25.93 -2.88 15.93
CA LEU A 233 25.63 -2.49 17.32
C LEU A 233 25.50 -3.71 18.23
N VAL A 234 24.77 -4.75 17.80
CA VAL A 234 24.59 -5.98 18.59
C VAL A 234 25.89 -6.76 18.69
N THR A 235 26.63 -6.92 17.59
CA THR A 235 27.90 -7.65 17.57
C THR A 235 28.99 -6.94 18.39
N ALA A 236 28.93 -5.61 18.53
CA ALA A 236 29.85 -4.83 19.37
C ALA A 236 29.77 -5.19 20.86
N TRP A 237 28.65 -5.75 21.33
CA TRP A 237 28.55 -6.26 22.71
C TRP A 237 29.33 -7.54 22.94
N GLN A 238 29.90 -8.15 21.89
CA GLN A 238 30.73 -9.33 21.97
C GLN A 238 30.04 -10.45 22.79
N ARG A 239 28.75 -10.70 22.52
CA ARG A 239 28.00 -11.81 23.13
C ARG A 239 28.04 -13.05 22.23
N SER A 240 27.44 -14.14 22.68
CA SER A 240 27.43 -15.40 21.92
C SER A 240 26.63 -15.28 20.63
N SER A 241 26.88 -16.18 19.68
CA SER A 241 26.14 -16.27 18.42
C SER A 241 24.64 -16.41 18.66
N SER A 242 24.25 -17.23 19.65
CA SER A 242 22.85 -17.41 20.04
C SER A 242 22.22 -16.12 20.59
N PHE A 243 22.94 -15.37 21.42
CA PHE A 243 22.45 -14.09 21.94
C PHE A 243 22.25 -13.10 20.79
N ASN A 244 23.22 -12.97 19.88
CA ASN A 244 23.13 -12.05 18.75
C ASN A 244 21.93 -12.37 17.86
N ALA A 245 21.69 -13.65 17.57
CA ALA A 245 20.53 -14.09 16.78
C ALA A 245 19.21 -13.67 17.43
N VAL A 246 19.04 -13.95 18.72
CA VAL A 246 17.81 -13.60 19.46
C VAL A 246 17.64 -12.08 19.55
N ALA A 247 18.70 -11.34 19.85
CA ALA A 247 18.65 -9.87 19.94
C ALA A 247 18.29 -9.23 18.59
N LEU A 248 18.88 -9.71 17.49
CA LEU A 248 18.61 -9.19 16.15
C LEU A 248 17.20 -9.56 15.66
N LEU A 249 16.73 -10.79 15.91
CA LEU A 249 15.35 -11.17 15.60
C LEU A 249 14.34 -10.39 16.45
N GLY A 250 14.66 -10.12 17.72
CA GLY A 250 13.86 -9.25 18.58
C GLY A 250 13.81 -7.81 18.07
N ALA A 251 14.95 -7.26 17.63
CA ALA A 251 15.00 -5.94 17.01
C ALA A 251 14.20 -5.88 15.70
N TRP A 252 14.30 -6.92 14.87
CA TRP A 252 13.47 -7.08 13.66
C TRP A 252 11.98 -7.09 13.98
N LEU A 253 11.55 -7.96 14.90
CA LEU A 253 10.15 -8.06 15.29
C LEU A 253 9.64 -6.72 15.85
N THR A 254 10.47 -6.04 16.65
CA THR A 254 10.11 -4.77 17.25
C THR A 254 9.98 -3.67 16.19
N LEU A 255 11.00 -3.48 15.35
CA LEU A 255 11.05 -2.35 14.41
C LEU A 255 10.16 -2.55 13.18
N VAL A 256 10.00 -3.78 12.71
CA VAL A 256 9.27 -4.07 11.45
C VAL A 256 7.81 -4.43 11.73
N VAL A 257 7.49 -5.01 12.89
CA VAL A 257 6.12 -5.47 13.21
C VAL A 257 5.52 -4.66 14.35
N LEU A 258 6.11 -4.70 15.55
CA LEU A 258 5.48 -4.13 16.74
C LEU A 258 5.34 -2.60 16.66
N VAL A 259 6.40 -1.88 16.28
CA VAL A 259 6.39 -0.42 16.22
C VAL A 259 5.36 0.09 15.20
N PRO A 260 5.31 -0.39 13.93
CA PRO A 260 4.26 0.01 13.00
C PRO A 260 2.85 -0.32 13.48
N SER A 261 2.63 -1.50 14.08
CA SER A 261 1.32 -1.88 14.61
C SER A 261 0.88 -0.99 15.77
N LEU A 262 1.78 -0.74 16.74
CA LEU A 262 1.49 0.14 17.87
C LEU A 262 1.27 1.59 17.44
N LEU A 263 2.05 2.07 16.46
CA LEU A 263 1.86 3.41 15.89
C LEU A 263 0.49 3.52 15.20
N SER A 264 0.10 2.50 14.44
CA SER A 264 -1.22 2.43 13.79
C SER A 264 -2.36 2.47 14.83
N VAL A 265 -2.24 1.70 15.91
CA VAL A 265 -3.20 1.71 17.02
C VAL A 265 -3.22 3.08 17.72
N TYR A 266 -2.05 3.67 17.98
CA TYR A 266 -1.94 5.00 18.59
C TYR A 266 -2.59 6.07 17.72
N VAL A 267 -2.31 6.11 16.41
CA VAL A 267 -2.92 7.06 15.46
C VAL A 267 -4.44 6.86 15.42
N ALA A 268 -4.92 5.62 15.42
CA ALA A 268 -6.34 5.32 15.45
C ALA A 268 -7.03 5.80 16.74
N ALA A 269 -6.37 5.66 17.90
CA ALA A 269 -6.87 6.09 19.20
C ALA A 269 -6.78 7.61 19.40
N ALA A 270 -5.69 8.25 18.98
CA ALA A 270 -5.47 9.69 19.12
C ALA A 270 -6.36 10.52 18.18
N ARG A 271 -6.70 9.97 17.01
CA ARG A 271 -7.63 10.57 16.05
C ARG A 271 -8.73 9.56 15.72
N PRO A 272 -9.78 9.46 16.55
CA PRO A 272 -10.97 8.70 16.17
C PRO A 272 -11.63 9.39 14.98
N VAL A 273 -11.79 8.65 13.88
CA VAL A 273 -12.46 9.14 12.68
C VAL A 273 -13.84 8.50 12.65
N PRO A 274 -14.93 9.26 12.42
CA PRO A 274 -16.26 8.69 12.22
C PRO A 274 -16.21 7.53 11.22
N GLN A 275 -16.99 6.47 11.39
CA GLN A 275 -16.94 5.37 10.44
C GLN A 275 -17.63 5.76 9.13
N GLY A 276 -17.08 5.36 7.98
CA GLY A 276 -17.76 5.52 6.68
C GLY A 276 -19.16 4.88 6.67
N LEU A 277 -19.39 3.88 7.53
CA LEU A 277 -20.70 3.31 7.78
C LEU A 277 -21.69 4.32 8.36
N ALA A 278 -21.30 5.13 9.35
CA ALA A 278 -22.19 6.13 9.95
C ALA A 278 -22.59 7.21 8.93
N LEU A 279 -21.67 7.62 8.05
CA LEU A 279 -21.98 8.50 6.91
C LEU A 279 -23.02 7.89 5.98
N THR A 280 -22.82 6.63 5.63
CA THR A 280 -23.71 5.89 4.75
C THR A 280 -25.09 5.73 5.38
N ILE A 281 -25.17 5.44 6.68
CA ILE A 281 -26.43 5.30 7.42
C ILE A 281 -27.16 6.65 7.45
N GLN A 282 -26.50 7.72 7.91
CA GLN A 282 -27.09 9.06 8.00
C GLN A 282 -27.68 9.51 6.65
N GLN A 283 -26.90 9.34 5.58
CA GLN A 283 -27.35 9.73 4.24
C GLN A 283 -28.52 8.87 3.75
N ARG A 284 -28.47 7.55 3.96
CA ARG A 284 -29.55 6.65 3.55
C ARG A 284 -30.84 6.91 4.31
N GLU A 285 -30.78 7.15 5.61
CA GLU A 285 -31.95 7.52 6.42
C GLU A 285 -32.57 8.83 5.93
N ALA A 286 -31.74 9.84 5.64
CA ALA A 286 -32.21 11.11 5.11
C ALA A 286 -32.88 10.96 3.73
N ILE A 287 -32.28 10.19 2.82
CA ILE A 287 -32.87 9.88 1.51
C ILE A 287 -34.17 9.09 1.64
N HIS A 288 -34.21 8.08 2.52
CA HIS A 288 -35.37 7.22 2.69
C HIS A 288 -36.56 8.03 3.26
N SER A 289 -36.31 8.81 4.32
CA SER A 289 -37.32 9.72 4.89
C SER A 289 -37.79 10.80 3.90
N GLY A 290 -37.00 11.11 2.86
CA GLY A 290 -37.38 12.04 1.80
C GLY A 290 -38.64 11.62 1.03
N TRP A 291 -38.97 10.32 0.98
CA TRP A 291 -40.20 9.81 0.37
C TRP A 291 -41.45 10.12 1.19
N ASP A 292 -41.32 10.21 2.52
CA ASP A 292 -42.42 10.46 3.45
C ASP A 292 -42.67 11.96 3.67
N ARG A 293 -41.71 12.81 3.31
CA ARG A 293 -41.82 14.27 3.49
C ARG A 293 -42.74 14.92 2.45
N PRO A 294 -43.52 15.95 2.84
CA PRO A 294 -44.25 16.76 1.88
C PRO A 294 -43.31 17.35 0.83
N LYS A 295 -43.63 17.18 -0.46
CA LYS A 295 -42.78 17.66 -1.56
C LYS A 295 -42.46 19.16 -1.46
N THR A 296 -43.43 19.96 -1.04
CA THR A 296 -43.28 21.41 -0.84
C THR A 296 -42.25 21.75 0.23
N GLU A 297 -42.09 20.91 1.25
CA GLU A 297 -41.07 21.07 2.28
C GLU A 297 -39.68 20.77 1.74
N THR A 298 -39.51 19.62 1.06
CA THR A 298 -38.26 19.25 0.37
C THR A 298 -37.81 20.35 -0.58
N MET A 299 -38.70 20.82 -1.46
CA MET A 299 -38.36 21.85 -2.44
C MET A 299 -38.00 23.19 -1.77
N ARG A 300 -38.72 23.59 -0.71
CA ARG A 300 -38.40 24.81 0.05
C ARG A 300 -37.00 24.75 0.65
N GLN A 301 -36.62 23.61 1.25
CA GLN A 301 -35.27 23.38 1.76
C GLN A 301 -34.23 23.40 0.64
N PHE A 302 -34.51 22.77 -0.50
CA PHE A 302 -33.60 22.80 -1.65
C PHE A 302 -33.36 24.23 -2.18
N PHE A 303 -34.40 25.08 -2.23
CA PHE A 303 -34.28 26.46 -2.71
C PHE A 303 -33.52 27.41 -1.78
N THR A 304 -33.16 26.99 -0.56
CA THR A 304 -32.21 27.76 0.26
C THR A 304 -30.80 27.69 -0.32
N TYR A 305 -30.47 26.58 -0.99
CA TYR A 305 -29.18 26.39 -1.67
C TYR A 305 -29.21 26.87 -3.12
N TYR A 306 -30.36 26.70 -3.80
CA TYR A 306 -30.53 27.08 -5.20
C TYR A 306 -31.75 28.01 -5.41
N PRO A 307 -31.65 29.29 -5.03
CA PRO A 307 -32.77 30.24 -5.09
C PRO A 307 -33.26 30.52 -6.51
N GLN A 308 -32.44 30.26 -7.53
CA GLN A 308 -32.79 30.47 -8.94
C GLN A 308 -33.89 29.54 -9.47
N TYR A 309 -34.27 28.48 -8.75
CA TYR A 309 -35.27 27.49 -9.18
C TYR A 309 -36.62 27.60 -8.44
N ARG A 310 -36.83 28.67 -7.67
CA ARG A 310 -38.03 28.84 -6.81
C ARG A 310 -39.36 28.77 -7.56
N ASP A 311 -39.35 29.14 -8.83
CA ASP A 311 -40.47 29.05 -9.77
C ASP A 311 -40.90 27.60 -10.10
N THR A 312 -40.08 26.60 -9.77
CA THR A 312 -40.36 25.17 -10.01
C THR A 312 -41.02 24.43 -8.83
N ALA A 313 -41.41 25.17 -7.78
CA ALA A 313 -41.88 24.63 -6.50
C ALA A 313 -43.16 23.79 -6.57
N THR A 314 -44.04 24.09 -7.54
CA THR A 314 -45.34 23.43 -7.65
C THR A 314 -45.17 22.04 -8.24
N ILE A 315 -45.56 21.01 -7.49
CA ILE A 315 -45.54 19.61 -7.92
C ILE A 315 -46.89 19.01 -7.55
N ARG A 316 -47.66 18.59 -8.57
CA ARG A 316 -49.00 18.01 -8.39
C ARG A 316 -49.00 16.51 -8.63
N GLU A 317 -47.99 16.03 -9.33
CA GLU A 317 -47.81 14.64 -9.71
C GLU A 317 -47.33 13.79 -8.52
N ARG A 318 -47.59 12.48 -8.60
CA ARG A 318 -47.11 11.51 -7.61
C ARG A 318 -45.58 11.52 -7.53
N PHE A 319 -44.92 11.66 -8.67
CA PHE A 319 -43.45 11.65 -8.81
C PHE A 319 -43.00 12.65 -9.87
N VAL A 320 -41.92 13.38 -9.59
CA VAL A 320 -41.16 14.17 -10.57
C VAL A 320 -39.67 14.10 -10.23
N TRP A 321 -38.81 14.05 -11.25
CA TRP A 321 -37.38 13.89 -11.07
C TRP A 321 -36.73 15.06 -10.31
N ARG A 322 -37.15 16.30 -10.56
CA ARG A 322 -36.60 17.47 -9.83
C ARG A 322 -36.75 17.35 -8.31
N TRP A 323 -37.85 16.77 -7.83
CA TRP A 323 -38.05 16.52 -6.39
C TRP A 323 -37.19 15.36 -5.91
N TYR A 324 -37.08 14.30 -6.70
CA TYR A 324 -36.22 13.17 -6.39
C TYR A 324 -34.76 13.58 -6.20
N TYR A 325 -34.20 14.35 -7.14
CA TYR A 325 -32.84 14.86 -7.02
C TYR A 325 -32.69 15.92 -5.93
N ALA A 326 -33.74 16.71 -5.65
CA ALA A 326 -33.71 17.66 -4.54
C ALA A 326 -33.53 16.94 -3.20
N PHE A 327 -34.27 15.87 -2.91
CA PHE A 327 -34.06 15.15 -1.63
C PHE A 327 -32.79 14.28 -1.62
N GLN A 328 -32.31 13.79 -2.77
CA GLN A 328 -30.98 13.17 -2.89
C GLN A 328 -29.87 14.15 -2.46
N TYR A 329 -29.95 15.39 -2.98
CA TYR A 329 -29.03 16.47 -2.59
C TYR A 329 -29.14 16.80 -1.10
N LEU A 330 -30.36 16.95 -0.57
CA LEU A 330 -30.55 17.20 0.87
C LEU A 330 -30.07 16.03 1.74
N GLY A 331 -30.15 14.79 1.24
CA GLY A 331 -29.56 13.62 1.87
C GLY A 331 -28.05 13.76 2.05
N ASP A 332 -27.34 14.16 0.99
CA ASP A 332 -25.91 14.46 1.08
C ASP A 332 -25.61 15.66 1.98
N GLN A 333 -26.41 16.73 1.91
CA GLN A 333 -26.25 17.89 2.80
C GLN A 333 -26.41 17.50 4.27
N SER A 334 -27.33 16.58 4.60
CA SER A 334 -27.50 16.07 5.96
C SER A 334 -26.26 15.33 6.48
N ALA A 335 -25.51 14.69 5.59
CA ALA A 335 -24.27 13.99 5.92
C ALA A 335 -23.02 14.87 5.79
N ALA A 336 -23.13 16.08 5.22
CA ALA A 336 -22.00 16.95 4.93
C ALA A 336 -21.14 17.31 6.16
N PRO A 337 -21.70 17.62 7.35
CA PRO A 337 -20.89 17.88 8.54
C PRO A 337 -20.06 16.67 8.97
N LEU A 338 -20.67 15.47 8.94
CA LEU A 338 -19.98 14.23 9.24
C LEU A 338 -18.91 13.93 8.18
N ALA A 339 -19.20 14.18 6.90
CA ALA A 339 -18.26 13.93 5.80
C ALA A 339 -17.05 14.85 5.88
N ALA A 340 -17.26 16.13 6.25
CA ALA A 340 -16.19 17.08 6.51
C ALA A 340 -15.34 16.64 7.72
N ALA A 341 -15.98 16.21 8.82
CA ALA A 341 -15.29 15.69 10.00
C ALA A 341 -14.49 14.40 9.66
N TYR A 342 -15.03 13.53 8.81
CA TYR A 342 -14.35 12.34 8.31
C TYR A 342 -13.10 12.71 7.51
N ALA A 343 -13.24 13.59 6.52
CA ALA A 343 -12.13 14.02 5.68
C ALA A 343 -11.02 14.72 6.49
N GLN A 344 -11.40 15.62 7.41
CA GLN A 344 -10.47 16.29 8.31
C GLN A 344 -9.78 15.29 9.26
N GLY A 345 -10.52 14.31 9.78
CA GLY A 345 -9.99 13.26 10.63
C GLY A 345 -8.95 12.40 9.89
N GLN A 346 -9.24 12.00 8.64
CA GLN A 346 -8.29 11.27 7.79
C GLN A 346 -7.04 12.10 7.48
N ALA A 347 -7.21 13.38 7.11
CA ALA A 347 -6.09 14.30 6.91
C ALA A 347 -5.25 14.47 8.18
N GLY A 348 -5.89 14.55 9.35
CA GLY A 348 -5.22 14.61 10.66
C GLY A 348 -4.44 13.34 11.00
N ARG A 349 -4.93 12.15 10.61
CA ARG A 349 -4.16 10.89 10.73
C ARG A 349 -2.94 10.90 9.84
N HIS A 350 -3.07 11.34 8.58
CA HIS A 350 -1.94 11.46 7.65
C HIS A 350 -0.89 12.49 8.07
N ALA A 351 -1.27 13.52 8.83
CA ALA A 351 -0.33 14.51 9.36
C ALA A 351 0.42 14.03 10.62
N LEU A 352 -0.11 13.01 11.32
CA LEU A 352 0.50 12.42 12.52
C LEU A 352 1.40 11.22 12.22
N ALA A 353 1.11 10.50 11.14
CA ALA A 353 1.87 9.36 10.64
C ALA A 353 3.02 9.84 9.74
#